data_AF-A0A0F3NGP9-F1
#
_entry.id   AF-A0A0F3NGP9-F1
#
_cell.length_a   1.000
_cell.length_b   1.000
_cell.length_c   1.000
_cell.angle_alpha   90.00
_cell.angle_beta   90.00
_cell.angle_gamma   90.00
#
_symmetry.space_group_name_H-M   'P 1'
#
loop_
_entity.id
_entity.type
_entity.pdbx_description
1 polymer ?
#
loop_
_entity_poly.entity_id
_entity_poly.type
_entity_poly.pdbx_seq_one_letter_code
_entity_poly.pdbx_strand_id
1 'polypeptide(L)'
;MMSLAIVMAGNDVRAHDDVSALDTGGAGYFYVGLDYSPAFSKIRDFSIRESNGETKAVYPYLKDGKSVKLESNKFDWNTPDPRIGFKDNMLVAMEGSVGYGIGGARVELEIGYERFKTKGIRDSGSKEDEADTVYLLAKELAYDVVTGQTDNLAAALAKTSRNDIIQFAKAVEISNSGIDEKICKAGSSKKYKAGSGDSGDVQKCGVGGSSGTEGATQFRGFRTEVLEKGVGWPGSGKSGEPSDDNAATVAKNLVALNRDEKTIVAGLLAKTIEGGEVVEIRAVSSTYSMVNLGYRNWGFIVTESLTMQS
;
A
#
# COMPACT_ATOMS: atom_id res chain seq x y z
N MET A 1 -23.43 4.65 28.08
CA MET A 1 -22.06 4.52 28.59
C MET A 1 -22.15 3.91 29.97
N MET A 2 -21.64 2.70 30.16
CA MET A 2 -21.27 2.21 31.50
C MET A 2 -19.76 2.39 31.58
N SER A 3 -19.31 3.40 32.33
CA SER A 3 -17.90 3.54 32.72
C SER A 3 -17.72 2.84 34.06
N LEU A 4 -16.66 2.04 34.20
CA LEU A 4 -16.26 1.48 35.49
C LEU A 4 -14.94 2.16 35.88
N ALA A 5 -15.05 3.21 36.69
CA ALA A 5 -13.89 3.91 37.24
C ALA A 5 -13.38 3.15 38.48
N ILE A 6 -12.09 2.81 38.51
CA ILE A 6 -11.44 2.28 39.72
C ILE A 6 -10.46 3.34 40.21
N VAL A 7 -10.83 4.01 41.29
CA VAL A 7 -10.00 5.02 41.97
C VAL A 7 -9.22 4.35 43.10
N MET A 8 -7.89 4.36 43.04
CA MET A 8 -7.04 3.97 44.17
C MET A 8 -6.31 5.21 44.72
N ALA A 9 -6.67 5.63 45.93
CA ALA A 9 -6.04 6.76 46.62
C ALA A 9 -5.15 6.26 47.78
N GLY A 10 -3.92 6.78 47.86
CA GLY A 10 -2.94 6.43 48.89
C GLY A 10 -2.86 7.44 50.04
N ASN A 11 -2.94 6.94 51.27
CA ASN A 11 -2.72 7.53 52.60
C ASN A 11 -3.07 9.01 52.82
N ASP A 12 -4.37 9.33 52.80
CA ASP A 12 -5.24 9.40 53.99
C ASP A 12 -6.70 9.56 53.51
N VAL A 13 -7.19 8.57 52.74
CA VAL A 13 -8.41 8.74 51.92
C VAL A 13 -9.42 7.65 52.20
N ARG A 14 -10.56 8.07 52.77
CA ARG A 14 -11.81 7.30 52.84
C ARG A 14 -12.45 7.29 51.45
N ALA A 15 -12.81 6.12 50.95
CA ALA A 15 -13.69 6.00 49.79
C ALA A 15 -15.04 6.63 50.13
N HIS A 16 -15.49 7.60 49.36
CA HIS A 16 -16.86 8.09 49.47
C HIS A 16 -17.45 8.27 48.07
N ASP A 17 -18.56 7.57 47.85
CA ASP A 17 -19.43 7.69 46.69
C ASP A 17 -19.81 9.13 46.40
N ASP A 18 -20.11 9.39 45.12
CA ASP A 18 -20.73 10.58 44.56
C ASP A 18 -21.85 11.13 45.45
N VAL A 19 -21.49 12.04 46.36
CA VAL A 19 -22.28 13.11 47.02
C VAL A 19 -21.46 13.45 48.27
N SER A 20 -20.56 14.41 48.14
CA SER A 20 -20.09 15.36 49.19
C SER A 20 -18.75 15.95 48.78
N ALA A 21 -18.77 17.16 48.22
CA ALA A 21 -17.59 18.01 48.24
C ALA A 21 -17.34 18.39 49.70
N LEU A 22 -16.49 17.63 50.40
CA LEU A 22 -15.99 18.01 51.70
C LEU A 22 -15.03 19.20 51.48
N ASP A 23 -15.29 20.29 52.20
CA ASP A 23 -14.46 21.49 52.25
C ASP A 23 -13.09 21.13 52.84
N THR A 24 -12.15 20.68 51.98
CA THR A 24 -10.75 20.52 52.36
C THR A 24 -10.16 21.92 52.46
N GLY A 25 -10.35 22.54 53.63
CA GLY A 25 -9.84 23.86 53.94
C GLY A 25 -8.38 24.00 53.51
N GLY A 26 -8.15 24.76 52.43
CA GLY A 26 -6.83 25.15 51.89
C GLY A 26 -5.89 24.04 51.39
N ALA A 27 -6.08 22.77 51.74
CA ALA A 27 -5.17 21.68 51.39
C ALA A 27 -5.56 21.06 50.04
N GLY A 28 -4.68 21.18 49.05
CA GLY A 28 -4.88 20.53 47.75
C GLY A 28 -4.63 19.03 47.80
N TYR A 29 -5.34 18.26 46.95
CA TYR A 29 -5.25 16.81 46.86
C TYR A 29 -4.97 16.35 45.43
N PHE A 30 -4.24 15.24 45.31
CA PHE A 30 -3.99 14.57 44.03
C PHE A 30 -4.87 13.32 43.92
N TYR A 31 -5.34 13.03 42.71
CA TYR A 31 -6.00 11.77 42.40
C TYR A 31 -5.53 11.22 41.06
N VAL A 32 -5.67 9.91 40.90
CA VAL A 32 -5.35 9.19 39.66
C VAL A 32 -6.56 8.35 39.29
N GLY A 33 -7.07 8.55 38.08
CA GLY A 33 -8.17 7.80 37.49
C GLY A 33 -7.65 6.83 36.43
N LEU A 34 -8.31 5.67 36.33
CA LEU A 34 -8.19 4.78 35.20
C LEU A 34 -9.60 4.47 34.71
N ASP A 35 -9.91 4.94 33.52
CA ASP A 35 -11.19 4.76 32.86
C ASP A 35 -11.07 3.81 31.67
N TYR A 36 -12.11 2.99 31.53
CA TYR A 36 -12.28 2.09 30.39
C TYR A 36 -13.48 2.55 29.57
N SER A 37 -13.19 3.01 28.36
CA SER A 37 -14.16 3.63 27.47
C SER A 37 -14.13 2.92 26.12
N PRO A 38 -15.04 1.96 25.83
CA PRO A 38 -14.99 1.23 24.56
C PRO A 38 -15.04 2.19 23.36
N ALA A 39 -14.08 2.07 22.45
CA ALA A 39 -13.91 2.97 21.32
C ALA A 39 -14.44 2.36 20.02
N PHE A 40 -15.28 3.10 19.32
CA PHE A 40 -15.81 2.75 18.01
C PHE A 40 -14.93 3.36 16.92
N SER A 41 -14.59 2.58 15.90
CA SER A 41 -13.76 3.08 14.82
C SER A 41 -14.53 4.11 13.99
N LYS A 42 -14.07 5.36 14.06
CA LYS A 42 -14.55 6.46 13.21
C LYS A 42 -13.69 6.68 11.97
N ILE A 43 -12.68 5.84 11.76
CA ILE A 43 -11.78 5.93 10.61
C ILE A 43 -12.57 5.51 9.37
N ARG A 44 -12.86 6.48 8.52
CA ARG A 44 -13.51 6.30 7.22
C ARG A 44 -12.53 6.74 6.14
N ASP A 45 -12.61 6.11 4.98
CA ASP A 45 -11.85 6.51 3.79
C ASP A 45 -10.32 6.53 3.97
N PHE A 46 -9.79 5.52 4.68
CA PHE A 46 -8.36 5.33 4.82
C PHE A 46 -7.73 4.92 3.47
N SER A 47 -6.70 5.65 3.05
CA SER A 47 -5.95 5.40 1.82
C SER A 47 -4.45 5.38 2.08
N ILE A 48 -3.72 4.55 1.33
CA ILE A 48 -2.26 4.45 1.40
C ILE A 48 -1.70 4.85 0.04
N ARG A 49 -0.68 5.69 0.02
CA ARG A 49 0.06 6.09 -1.18
C ARG A 49 1.51 6.39 -0.81
N GLU A 50 2.42 6.18 -1.75
CA GLU A 50 3.79 6.68 -1.62
C GLU A 50 3.80 8.21 -1.54
N SER A 51 4.74 8.76 -0.78
CA SER A 51 4.88 10.22 -0.59
C SER A 51 5.26 10.97 -1.87
N ASN A 52 5.91 10.30 -2.82
CA ASN A 52 6.25 10.82 -4.14
C ASN A 52 5.06 10.88 -5.11
N GLY A 53 3.92 10.28 -4.76
CA GLY A 53 2.71 10.25 -5.59
C GLY A 53 2.76 9.27 -6.78
N GLU A 54 3.71 8.33 -6.82
CA GLU A 54 3.85 7.37 -7.93
C GLU A 54 2.82 6.22 -7.87
N THR A 55 2.21 5.98 -6.71
CA THR A 55 1.18 4.95 -6.54
C THR A 55 -0.05 5.25 -7.39
N LYS A 56 -0.38 4.35 -8.32
CA LYS A 56 -1.57 4.43 -9.16
C LYS A 56 -2.75 3.68 -8.55
N ALA A 57 -2.50 2.52 -7.95
CA ALA A 57 -3.52 1.69 -7.33
C ALA A 57 -2.94 0.84 -6.19
N VAL A 58 -3.80 0.53 -5.22
CA VAL A 58 -3.48 -0.33 -4.08
C VAL A 58 -4.12 -1.70 -4.29
N TYR A 59 -3.32 -2.77 -4.25
CA TYR A 59 -3.81 -4.15 -4.44
C TYR A 59 -3.63 -4.99 -3.19
N PRO A 60 -4.68 -5.66 -2.69
CA PRO A 60 -4.58 -6.42 -1.46
C PRO A 60 -3.91 -7.78 -1.64
N TYR A 61 -3.20 -8.23 -0.60
CA TYR A 61 -2.56 -9.53 -0.56
C TYR A 61 -3.59 -10.65 -0.34
N LEU A 62 -3.51 -11.68 -1.19
CA LEU A 62 -4.25 -12.93 -1.09
C LEU A 62 -3.65 -13.75 0.06
N LYS A 63 -4.28 -13.71 1.24
CA LYS A 63 -3.81 -14.42 2.45
C LYS A 63 -3.50 -15.90 2.20
N ASP A 64 -2.24 -16.28 2.34
CA ASP A 64 -1.77 -17.68 2.28
C ASP A 64 -1.05 -18.14 3.56
N GLY A 65 -1.11 -17.34 4.64
CA GLY A 65 -0.55 -17.68 5.96
C GLY A 65 0.99 -17.82 6.01
N LYS A 66 1.71 -17.30 5.01
CA LYS A 66 3.17 -17.35 4.89
C LYS A 66 3.75 -15.94 4.74
N SER A 67 5.08 -15.82 4.85
CA SER A 67 5.80 -14.55 4.67
C SER A 67 5.41 -13.86 3.37
N VAL A 68 5.30 -12.54 3.43
CA VAL A 68 4.94 -11.70 2.29
C VAL A 68 6.02 -11.84 1.21
N LYS A 69 5.61 -12.30 0.04
CA LYS A 69 6.46 -12.36 -1.15
C LYS A 69 5.84 -11.49 -2.23
N LEU A 70 6.67 -10.69 -2.88
CA LEU A 70 6.37 -9.99 -4.13
C LEU A 70 6.27 -10.99 -5.28
N GLU A 71 5.20 -11.78 -5.28
CA GLU A 71 4.80 -12.69 -6.33
C GLU A 71 3.45 -12.22 -6.88
N SER A 72 3.34 -12.13 -8.20
CA SER A 72 2.14 -11.63 -8.91
C SER A 72 0.85 -12.33 -8.49
N ASN A 73 0.88 -13.65 -8.31
CA ASN A 73 -0.28 -14.47 -7.95
C ASN A 73 -0.68 -14.37 -6.46
N LYS A 74 0.05 -13.59 -5.65
CA LYS A 74 -0.24 -13.37 -4.23
C LYS A 74 -0.99 -12.08 -3.97
N PHE A 75 -1.31 -11.30 -5.00
CA PHE A 75 -2.11 -10.08 -4.89
C PHE A 75 -3.39 -10.21 -5.71
N ASP A 76 -4.47 -9.63 -5.21
CA ASP A 76 -5.73 -9.56 -5.93
C ASP A 76 -5.75 -8.36 -6.88
N TRP A 77 -5.28 -8.58 -8.11
CA TRP A 77 -5.26 -7.58 -9.18
C TRP A 77 -6.66 -7.20 -9.68
N ASN A 78 -7.72 -7.87 -9.23
CA ASN A 78 -9.08 -7.64 -9.70
C ASN A 78 -9.85 -6.62 -8.85
N THR A 79 -9.35 -6.35 -7.64
CA THR A 79 -9.97 -5.44 -6.68
C THR A 79 -8.99 -4.32 -6.34
N PRO A 80 -8.71 -3.39 -7.29
CA PRO A 80 -7.90 -2.22 -6.99
C PRO A 80 -8.60 -1.31 -5.98
N ASP A 81 -7.80 -0.64 -5.15
CA ASP A 81 -8.22 0.31 -4.13
C ASP A 81 -9.34 -0.21 -3.20
N PRO A 82 -9.09 -1.33 -2.49
CA PRO A 82 -10.08 -1.87 -1.57
C PRO A 82 -10.33 -0.90 -0.42
N ARG A 83 -11.57 -0.88 0.08
CA ARG A 83 -11.90 -0.13 1.31
C ARG A 83 -11.21 -0.76 2.50
N ILE A 84 -10.28 -0.02 3.12
CA ILE A 84 -9.58 -0.44 4.33
C ILE A 84 -10.44 -0.07 5.53
N GLY A 85 -11.06 -1.07 6.13
CA GLY A 85 -11.86 -0.93 7.35
C GLY A 85 -11.08 -1.26 8.61
N PHE A 86 -11.50 -0.70 9.73
CA PHE A 86 -10.97 -1.02 11.04
C PHE A 86 -12.08 -1.52 11.96
N LYS A 87 -11.74 -2.42 12.87
CA LYS A 87 -12.66 -2.95 13.88
C LYS A 87 -12.82 -1.96 15.01
N ASP A 88 -14.01 -1.96 15.59
CA ASP A 88 -14.24 -1.33 16.89
C ASP A 88 -13.37 -2.03 17.93
N ASN A 89 -12.77 -1.25 18.82
CA ASN A 89 -11.95 -1.79 19.88
C ASN A 89 -12.63 -1.57 21.21
N MET A 90 -13.34 -2.60 21.65
CA MET A 90 -13.98 -2.57 22.94
C MET A 90 -12.96 -2.66 24.08
N LEU A 91 -11.77 -3.28 23.89
CA LEU A 91 -10.88 -3.76 24.96
C LEU A 91 -9.62 -2.92 25.25
N VAL A 92 -9.09 -2.14 24.30
CA VAL A 92 -7.79 -1.42 24.46
C VAL A 92 -7.94 0.09 24.34
N ALA A 93 -9.11 0.60 24.72
CA ALA A 93 -9.31 2.02 24.94
C ALA A 93 -9.19 2.26 26.45
N MET A 94 -8.00 2.72 26.85
CA MET A 94 -7.68 3.01 28.25
C MET A 94 -7.35 4.48 28.37
N GLU A 95 -7.95 5.12 29.35
CA GLU A 95 -7.74 6.52 29.69
C GLU A 95 -7.18 6.59 31.10
N GLY A 96 -6.02 7.20 31.23
CA GLY A 96 -5.43 7.51 32.52
C GLY A 96 -5.59 8.98 32.80
N SER A 97 -6.14 9.34 33.95
CA SER A 97 -6.23 10.73 34.37
C SER A 97 -5.39 10.98 35.62
N VAL A 98 -4.77 12.15 35.67
CA VAL A 98 -4.15 12.67 36.90
C VAL A 98 -4.71 14.04 37.16
N GLY A 99 -5.25 14.23 38.35
CA GLY A 99 -5.90 15.47 38.73
C GLY A 99 -5.36 16.05 40.02
N TYR A 100 -5.41 17.37 40.10
CA TYR A 100 -5.11 18.15 41.28
C TYR A 100 -6.28 19.09 41.59
N GLY A 101 -6.85 18.93 42.78
CA GLY A 101 -7.90 19.81 43.29
C GLY A 101 -7.35 20.73 44.37
N ILE A 102 -7.68 22.02 44.33
CA ILE A 102 -7.39 22.97 45.40
C ILE A 102 -8.59 23.89 45.62
N GLY A 103 -9.20 23.80 46.81
CA GLY A 103 -10.44 24.50 47.13
C GLY A 103 -11.57 24.17 46.15
N GLY A 104 -12.12 25.20 45.48
CA GLY A 104 -13.17 25.07 44.46
C GLY A 104 -12.66 24.84 43.03
N ALA A 105 -11.34 24.80 42.80
CA ALA A 105 -10.71 24.58 41.51
C ALA A 105 -10.23 23.13 41.33
N ARG A 106 -10.32 22.60 40.13
CA ARG A 106 -9.80 21.29 39.72
C ARG A 106 -9.10 21.41 38.37
N VAL A 107 -7.92 20.82 38.28
CA VAL A 107 -7.22 20.59 37.00
C VAL A 107 -7.06 19.10 36.84
N GLU A 108 -7.42 18.57 35.69
CA GLU A 108 -7.30 17.15 35.35
C GLU A 108 -6.62 17.03 33.99
N LEU A 109 -5.60 16.18 33.92
CA LEU A 109 -4.94 15.77 32.68
C LEU A 109 -5.33 14.33 32.41
N GLU A 110 -6.07 14.13 31.34
CA GLU A 110 -6.45 12.82 30.80
C GLU A 110 -5.53 12.47 29.63
N ILE A 111 -5.09 11.23 29.57
CA ILE A 111 -4.35 10.65 28.47
C ILE A 111 -5.05 9.37 28.06
N GLY A 112 -5.61 9.37 26.85
CA GLY A 112 -6.27 8.21 26.27
C GLY A 112 -5.43 7.57 25.18
N TYR A 113 -5.43 6.24 25.14
CA TYR A 113 -4.88 5.45 24.06
C TYR A 113 -5.99 4.61 23.44
N GLU A 114 -6.16 4.73 22.12
CA GLU A 114 -7.09 3.91 21.33
C GLU A 114 -6.33 3.17 20.23
N ARG A 115 -6.69 1.90 19.99
CA ARG A 115 -6.07 1.08 18.94
C ARG A 115 -7.09 0.32 18.13
N PHE A 116 -7.19 0.55 16.83
CA PHE A 116 -8.13 -0.11 15.95
C PHE A 116 -7.40 -1.09 15.01
N LYS A 117 -7.71 -2.39 15.12
CA LYS A 117 -7.15 -3.41 14.23
C LYS A 117 -7.82 -3.37 12.85
N THR A 118 -7.12 -3.76 11.79
CA THR A 118 -7.69 -3.82 10.44
C THR A 118 -8.74 -4.93 10.30
N LYS A 119 -9.73 -4.69 9.44
CA LYS A 119 -10.71 -5.71 9.01
C LYS A 119 -10.12 -6.53 7.86
N GLY A 120 -10.30 -7.85 7.92
CA GLY A 120 -9.86 -8.75 6.85
C GLY A 120 -10.65 -8.53 5.55
N ILE A 121 -9.98 -8.73 4.42
CA ILE A 121 -10.49 -8.48 3.06
C ILE A 121 -11.37 -9.62 2.53
N ARG A 122 -11.25 -10.82 3.10
CA ARG A 122 -12.03 -11.99 2.68
C ARG A 122 -13.27 -12.18 3.57
N ASP A 123 -14.40 -12.27 2.88
CA ASP A 123 -15.72 -12.75 3.28
C ASP A 123 -16.65 -11.85 4.10
N SER A 124 -17.59 -11.28 3.34
CA SER A 124 -18.91 -10.76 3.69
C SER A 124 -19.83 -11.75 4.43
N GLY A 125 -19.36 -12.56 5.38
CA GLY A 125 -20.30 -13.52 6.01
C GLY A 125 -19.89 -14.35 7.22
N SER A 126 -18.62 -14.56 7.56
CA SER A 126 -18.32 -15.48 8.67
C SER A 126 -17.01 -15.15 9.34
N LYS A 127 -17.14 -14.62 10.58
CA LYS A 127 -16.08 -14.30 11.54
C LYS A 127 -14.98 -13.44 10.93
N GLU A 128 -15.05 -12.15 11.26
CA GLU A 128 -13.97 -11.22 10.98
C GLU A 128 -12.69 -11.73 11.66
N ASP A 129 -11.86 -12.51 10.97
CA ASP A 129 -10.57 -12.93 11.50
C ASP A 129 -9.65 -11.72 11.47
N GLU A 130 -9.21 -11.30 12.65
CA GLU A 130 -8.13 -10.33 12.79
C GLU A 130 -6.94 -10.82 11.98
N ALA A 131 -6.43 -9.99 11.08
CA ALA A 131 -5.23 -10.36 10.36
C ALA A 131 -4.46 -9.13 9.95
N ASP A 132 -3.15 -9.30 9.93
CA ASP A 132 -2.24 -8.38 9.28
C ASP A 132 -2.62 -8.31 7.80
N THR A 133 -3.13 -7.15 7.38
CA THR A 133 -3.51 -6.91 5.98
C THR A 133 -2.32 -6.32 5.26
N VAL A 134 -1.96 -6.91 4.13
CA VAL A 134 -0.80 -6.52 3.33
C VAL A 134 -1.30 -5.98 1.99
N TYR A 135 -0.69 -4.90 1.52
CA TYR A 135 -1.07 -4.20 0.30
C TYR A 135 0.14 -3.92 -0.57
N LEU A 136 0.02 -4.14 -1.88
CA LEU A 136 0.98 -3.70 -2.89
C LEU A 136 0.59 -2.31 -3.40
N LEU A 137 1.53 -1.38 -3.36
CA LEU A 137 1.40 -0.08 -4.03
C LEU A 137 1.92 -0.24 -5.45
N ALA A 138 1.01 -0.45 -6.40
CA ALA A 138 1.37 -0.62 -7.80
C ALA A 138 1.53 0.74 -8.47
N LYS A 139 2.58 0.82 -9.31
CA LYS A 139 2.88 1.99 -10.14
C LYS A 139 2.31 1.79 -11.56
N GLU A 140 2.68 2.68 -12.45
CA GLU A 140 2.07 2.90 -13.77
C GLU A 140 2.12 1.67 -14.69
N LEU A 141 3.27 1.02 -14.87
CA LEU A 141 3.45 -0.11 -15.77
C LEU A 141 2.60 -1.32 -15.35
N ALA A 142 2.66 -1.71 -14.08
CA ALA A 142 1.87 -2.84 -13.57
C ALA A 142 0.36 -2.55 -13.67
N TYR A 143 -0.06 -1.34 -13.35
CA TYR A 143 -1.45 -0.90 -13.44
C TYR A 143 -1.96 -0.90 -14.90
N ASP A 144 -1.20 -0.32 -15.82
CA ASP A 144 -1.59 -0.17 -17.22
C ASP A 144 -1.69 -1.52 -17.95
N VAL A 145 -0.83 -2.50 -17.61
CA VAL A 145 -0.92 -3.87 -18.15
C VAL A 145 -2.22 -4.55 -17.75
N VAL A 146 -2.58 -4.50 -16.47
CA VAL A 146 -3.77 -5.19 -15.94
C VAL A 146 -5.05 -4.52 -16.44
N THR A 147 -5.05 -3.18 -16.52
CA THR A 147 -6.22 -2.40 -16.99
C THR A 147 -6.31 -2.32 -18.52
N GLY A 148 -5.24 -2.67 -19.25
CA GLY A 148 -5.21 -2.68 -20.70
C GLY A 148 -5.01 -1.29 -21.34
N GLN A 149 -4.37 -0.36 -20.65
CA GLN A 149 -4.08 0.99 -21.15
C GLN A 149 -2.86 1.00 -22.09
N THR A 150 -3.05 0.54 -23.33
CA THR A 150 -1.96 0.36 -24.31
C THR A 150 -1.13 1.62 -24.55
N ASP A 151 -1.77 2.78 -24.72
CA ASP A 151 -1.06 4.02 -25.06
C ASP A 151 -0.26 4.58 -23.87
N ASN A 152 -0.83 4.51 -22.66
CA ASN A 152 -0.14 4.92 -21.43
C ASN A 152 1.03 3.98 -21.12
N LEU A 153 0.81 2.67 -21.27
CA LEU A 153 1.85 1.66 -21.12
C LEU A 153 3.00 1.88 -22.11
N ALA A 154 2.68 2.17 -23.38
CA ALA A 154 3.69 2.45 -24.40
C ALA A 154 4.53 3.68 -24.04
N ALA A 155 3.88 4.77 -23.61
CA ALA A 155 4.55 6.00 -23.21
C ALA A 155 5.44 5.81 -21.96
N ALA A 156 4.99 5.02 -20.98
CA ALA A 156 5.75 4.70 -19.78
C ALA A 156 6.94 3.77 -20.09
N LEU A 157 6.74 2.74 -20.91
CA LEU A 157 7.82 1.86 -21.39
C LEU A 157 8.86 2.63 -22.21
N ALA A 158 8.45 3.58 -23.04
CA ALA A 158 9.37 4.40 -23.83
C ALA A 158 10.34 5.23 -22.96
N LYS A 159 9.92 5.60 -21.74
CA LYS A 159 10.75 6.29 -20.74
C LYS A 159 11.62 5.34 -19.92
N THR A 160 11.33 4.04 -19.96
CA THR A 160 12.05 3.02 -19.20
C THR A 160 13.41 2.75 -19.83
N SER A 161 14.46 2.59 -19.02
CA SER A 161 15.81 2.37 -19.54
C SER A 161 15.91 1.01 -20.23
N ARG A 162 16.80 0.91 -21.23
CA ARG A 162 17.08 -0.37 -21.92
C ARG A 162 17.50 -1.46 -20.93
N ASN A 163 18.29 -1.11 -19.91
CA ASN A 163 18.78 -2.07 -18.92
C ASN A 163 17.64 -2.65 -18.09
N ASP A 164 16.65 -1.84 -17.71
CA ASP A 164 15.49 -2.31 -16.94
C ASP A 164 14.62 -3.26 -17.79
N ILE A 165 14.48 -2.96 -19.08
CA ILE A 165 13.78 -3.85 -20.02
C ILE A 165 14.53 -5.17 -20.22
N ILE A 166 15.87 -5.15 -20.24
CA ILE A 166 16.68 -6.38 -20.26
C ILE A 166 16.41 -7.21 -19.00
N GLN A 167 16.37 -6.58 -17.81
CA GLN A 167 16.05 -7.30 -16.57
C GLN A 167 14.63 -7.85 -16.56
N PHE A 168 13.67 -7.07 -17.04
CA PHE A 168 12.28 -7.52 -17.19
C PHE A 168 12.18 -8.71 -18.15
N ALA A 169 12.78 -8.65 -19.33
CA ALA A 169 12.79 -9.75 -20.29
C ALA A 169 13.44 -11.02 -19.72
N LYS A 170 14.52 -10.87 -18.93
CA LYS A 170 15.14 -11.98 -18.19
C LYS A 170 14.19 -12.58 -17.15
N ALA A 171 13.45 -11.75 -16.43
CA ALA A 171 12.49 -12.21 -15.43
C ALA A 171 11.29 -12.93 -16.09
N VAL A 172 10.81 -12.45 -17.24
CA VAL A 172 9.77 -13.11 -18.04
C VAL A 172 10.22 -14.49 -18.50
N GLU A 173 11.42 -14.59 -19.09
CA GLU A 173 11.99 -15.87 -19.55
C GLU A 173 12.03 -16.91 -18.42
N ILE A 174 12.49 -16.51 -17.23
CA ILE A 174 12.61 -17.40 -16.07
C ILE A 174 11.25 -17.79 -15.51
N SER A 175 10.28 -16.87 -15.54
CA SER A 175 8.99 -17.06 -14.85
C SER A 175 7.96 -17.79 -15.70
N ASN A 176 7.91 -17.54 -17.01
CA ASN A 176 6.92 -18.14 -17.90
C ASN A 176 7.38 -18.09 -19.37
N SER A 177 7.88 -19.22 -19.89
CA SER A 177 8.30 -19.34 -21.29
C SER A 177 7.16 -19.12 -22.29
N GLY A 178 5.92 -19.44 -21.93
CA GLY A 178 4.75 -19.20 -22.78
C GLY A 178 4.43 -17.72 -22.99
N ILE A 179 4.80 -16.86 -22.03
CA ILE A 179 4.71 -15.40 -22.18
C ILE A 179 5.87 -14.87 -23.03
N ASP A 180 7.08 -15.40 -22.82
CA ASP A 180 8.27 -15.04 -23.61
C ASP A 180 8.04 -15.26 -25.11
N GLU A 181 7.36 -16.35 -25.49
CA GLU A 181 6.97 -16.68 -26.86
C GLU A 181 5.94 -15.74 -27.51
N LYS A 182 5.21 -14.96 -26.71
CA LYS A 182 4.14 -14.06 -27.18
C LYS A 182 4.60 -12.62 -27.36
N ILE A 183 5.67 -12.23 -26.68
CA ILE A 183 6.20 -10.86 -26.72
C ILE A 183 7.31 -10.78 -27.77
N CYS A 184 7.27 -9.74 -28.62
CA CYS A 184 8.22 -9.54 -29.70
C CYS A 184 8.45 -10.81 -30.53
N LYS A 185 7.39 -11.59 -30.79
CA LYS A 185 7.50 -12.77 -31.64
C LYS A 185 7.83 -12.34 -33.07
N ALA A 186 9.02 -12.70 -33.53
CA ALA A 186 9.50 -12.39 -34.88
C ALA A 186 8.57 -13.01 -35.94
N GLY A 187 8.55 -12.41 -37.13
CA GLY A 187 7.78 -12.92 -38.25
C GLY A 187 8.18 -14.35 -38.64
N SER A 188 7.34 -15.02 -39.45
CA SER A 188 7.60 -16.38 -39.90
C SER A 188 8.97 -16.49 -40.59
N SER A 189 9.80 -17.43 -40.11
CA SER A 189 11.18 -17.64 -40.57
C SER A 189 12.12 -16.44 -40.39
N LYS A 190 11.76 -15.49 -39.52
CA LYS A 190 12.61 -14.34 -39.14
C LYS A 190 13.27 -14.58 -37.78
N LYS A 191 14.43 -13.95 -37.58
CA LYS A 191 15.29 -14.10 -36.42
C LYS A 191 15.91 -12.75 -36.04
N TYR A 192 16.20 -12.55 -34.76
CA TYR A 192 16.93 -11.40 -34.27
C TYR A 192 18.44 -11.61 -34.38
N LYS A 193 19.16 -10.53 -34.76
CA LYS A 193 20.63 -10.40 -34.76
C LYS A 193 21.03 -8.96 -35.08
N ALA A 194 21.25 -8.12 -34.09
CA ALA A 194 21.75 -6.78 -34.33
C ALA A 194 23.29 -6.78 -34.49
N GLY A 195 23.76 -6.25 -35.60
CA GLY A 195 25.16 -5.97 -35.91
C GLY A 195 25.35 -4.58 -36.53
N SER A 196 26.62 -4.18 -36.68
CA SER A 196 26.98 -2.89 -37.27
C SER A 196 26.64 -2.91 -38.77
N GLY A 197 25.58 -2.20 -39.17
CA GLY A 197 25.12 -2.09 -40.57
C GLY A 197 23.83 -2.83 -40.91
N ASP A 198 23.20 -3.53 -39.95
CA ASP A 198 21.94 -4.23 -40.21
C ASP A 198 20.74 -3.27 -40.33
N SER A 199 19.77 -3.64 -41.18
CA SER A 199 18.53 -2.86 -41.37
C SER A 199 17.74 -2.72 -40.06
N GLY A 200 17.05 -1.59 -39.86
CA GLY A 200 16.20 -1.36 -38.69
C GLY A 200 15.13 -2.45 -38.45
N ASP A 201 14.77 -3.24 -39.47
CA ASP A 201 13.88 -4.40 -39.32
C ASP A 201 14.40 -5.46 -38.33
N VAL A 202 15.72 -5.69 -38.28
CA VAL A 202 16.31 -6.69 -37.38
C VAL A 202 16.29 -6.22 -35.93
N GLN A 203 16.20 -4.90 -35.72
CA GLN A 203 16.10 -4.28 -34.40
C GLN A 203 14.64 -4.01 -34.00
N LYS A 204 13.66 -4.31 -34.86
CA LYS A 204 12.24 -4.05 -34.60
C LYS A 204 11.57 -5.26 -33.94
N CYS A 205 11.01 -5.03 -32.75
CA CYS A 205 10.20 -6.00 -32.00
C CYS A 205 9.04 -6.49 -32.88
N GLY A 206 8.90 -7.81 -33.00
CA GLY A 206 7.86 -8.45 -33.80
C GLY A 206 8.19 -8.63 -35.29
N VAL A 207 9.33 -8.14 -35.79
CA VAL A 207 9.70 -8.22 -37.21
C VAL A 207 10.87 -9.17 -37.41
N GLY A 208 12.08 -8.77 -37.00
CA GLY A 208 13.30 -9.55 -37.20
C GLY A 208 13.79 -9.59 -38.65
N GLY A 209 14.96 -10.20 -38.86
CA GLY A 209 15.61 -10.37 -40.17
C GLY A 209 15.50 -11.78 -40.74
N SER A 210 15.67 -11.94 -42.06
CA SER A 210 15.79 -13.28 -42.69
C SER A 210 17.07 -14.02 -42.26
N SER A 211 18.12 -13.26 -41.93
CA SER A 211 19.38 -13.74 -41.40
C SER A 211 19.48 -13.35 -39.93
N GLY A 212 19.59 -14.33 -39.04
CA GLY A 212 19.74 -14.06 -37.62
C GLY A 212 20.09 -15.32 -36.83
N THR A 213 20.20 -15.18 -35.51
CA THR A 213 20.63 -16.25 -34.62
C THR A 213 19.52 -17.30 -34.49
N GLU A 214 19.86 -18.58 -34.63
CA GLU A 214 18.88 -19.67 -34.50
C GLU A 214 18.23 -19.67 -33.11
N GLY A 215 16.91 -19.85 -33.07
CA GLY A 215 16.12 -19.78 -31.84
C GLY A 215 15.83 -18.36 -31.32
N ALA A 216 16.52 -17.32 -31.82
CA ALA A 216 16.27 -15.94 -31.41
C ALA A 216 15.03 -15.35 -32.12
N THR A 217 13.85 -15.87 -31.79
CA THR A 217 12.57 -15.51 -32.45
C THR A 217 11.54 -14.90 -31.52
N GLN A 218 11.82 -14.86 -30.22
CA GLN A 218 10.91 -14.43 -29.16
C GLN A 218 11.54 -13.34 -28.29
N PHE A 219 10.90 -12.96 -27.18
CA PHE A 219 11.35 -11.83 -26.38
C PHE A 219 12.77 -12.00 -25.83
N ARG A 220 13.15 -13.21 -25.39
CA ARG A 220 14.54 -13.57 -25.11
C ARG A 220 15.49 -13.27 -26.28
N GLY A 221 15.10 -13.63 -27.50
CA GLY A 221 15.91 -13.37 -28.70
C GLY A 221 16.09 -11.88 -28.95
N PHE A 222 15.00 -11.11 -28.81
CA PHE A 222 15.06 -9.65 -28.87
C PHE A 222 15.98 -9.08 -27.78
N ARG A 223 15.92 -9.61 -26.55
CA ARG A 223 16.82 -9.24 -25.46
C ARG A 223 18.29 -9.50 -25.80
N THR A 224 18.66 -10.73 -26.12
CA THR A 224 20.08 -11.13 -26.26
C THR A 224 20.72 -10.61 -27.54
N GLU A 225 19.94 -10.57 -28.63
CA GLU A 225 20.47 -10.25 -29.95
C GLU A 225 20.28 -8.78 -30.34
N VAL A 226 19.44 -8.00 -29.63
CA VAL A 226 19.19 -6.57 -29.93
C VAL A 226 19.51 -5.69 -28.72
N LEU A 227 18.81 -5.90 -27.60
CA LEU A 227 18.92 -5.00 -26.44
C LEU A 227 20.30 -5.07 -25.79
N GLU A 228 20.82 -6.29 -25.57
CA GLU A 228 22.15 -6.51 -24.99
C GLU A 228 23.29 -6.06 -25.93
N LYS A 229 22.99 -5.85 -27.22
CA LYS A 229 23.94 -5.26 -28.20
C LYS A 229 23.93 -3.73 -28.21
N GLY A 230 23.09 -3.11 -27.39
CA GLY A 230 23.09 -1.68 -27.18
C GLY A 230 22.23 -0.89 -28.19
N VAL A 231 21.28 -1.55 -28.86
CA VAL A 231 20.38 -0.92 -29.84
C VAL A 231 18.92 -1.36 -29.63
N GLY A 232 17.99 -0.84 -30.45
CA GLY A 232 16.59 -1.29 -30.47
C GLY A 232 15.71 -0.85 -29.29
N TRP A 233 16.11 0.14 -28.49
CA TRP A 233 15.25 0.68 -27.44
C TRP A 233 15.43 2.20 -27.25
N PRO A 234 14.35 2.97 -27.06
CA PRO A 234 12.93 2.57 -27.08
C PRO A 234 12.36 2.29 -28.47
N GLY A 235 13.12 2.56 -29.53
CA GLY A 235 12.73 2.26 -30.91
C GLY A 235 13.82 1.56 -31.72
N SER A 236 13.43 1.09 -32.90
CA SER A 236 14.23 0.29 -33.83
C SER A 236 15.21 1.11 -34.67
N GLY A 237 15.04 2.45 -34.73
CA GLY A 237 15.83 3.32 -35.60
C GLY A 237 15.53 3.15 -37.09
N LYS A 238 14.46 2.43 -37.46
CA LYS A 238 14.03 2.25 -38.84
C LYS A 238 13.47 3.57 -39.40
N SER A 239 13.91 3.94 -40.60
CA SER A 239 13.43 5.13 -41.29
C SER A 239 11.91 5.06 -41.53
N GLY A 240 11.20 6.14 -41.18
CA GLY A 240 9.75 6.24 -41.30
C GLY A 240 8.95 5.62 -40.15
N GLU A 241 9.60 5.05 -39.14
CA GLU A 241 8.92 4.56 -37.93
C GLU A 241 9.02 5.59 -36.79
N PRO A 242 8.07 5.56 -35.83
CA PRO A 242 8.18 6.30 -34.59
C PRO A 242 9.46 5.95 -33.81
N SER A 243 9.99 6.91 -33.05
CA SER A 243 11.20 6.73 -32.24
C SER A 243 11.04 5.73 -31.07
N ASP A 244 9.81 5.32 -30.79
CA ASP A 244 9.38 4.44 -29.70
C ASP A 244 8.57 3.23 -30.21
N ASP A 245 8.69 2.88 -31.49
CA ASP A 245 7.96 1.79 -32.15
C ASP A 245 8.10 0.43 -31.43
N ASN A 246 9.28 0.14 -30.87
CA ASN A 246 9.52 -1.08 -30.08
C ASN A 246 8.79 -1.04 -28.74
N ALA A 247 8.84 0.07 -28.00
CA ALA A 247 8.08 0.23 -26.76
C ALA A 247 6.57 0.10 -27.01
N ALA A 248 6.05 0.71 -28.08
CA ALA A 248 4.65 0.57 -28.48
C ALA A 248 4.28 -0.87 -28.85
N THR A 249 5.18 -1.60 -29.50
CA THR A 249 4.93 -3.01 -29.87
C THR A 249 4.95 -3.92 -28.64
N VAL A 250 5.90 -3.72 -27.71
CA VAL A 250 5.93 -4.43 -26.44
C VAL A 250 4.64 -4.17 -25.67
N ALA A 251 4.21 -2.91 -25.51
CA ALA A 251 2.97 -2.55 -24.83
C ALA A 251 1.75 -3.29 -25.43
N LYS A 252 1.62 -3.28 -26.75
CA LYS A 252 0.55 -4.00 -27.47
C LYS A 252 0.58 -5.50 -27.18
N ASN A 253 1.77 -6.12 -27.16
CA ASN A 253 1.90 -7.54 -26.87
C ASN A 253 1.52 -7.85 -25.41
N LEU A 254 1.94 -7.02 -24.44
CA LEU A 254 1.59 -7.19 -23.03
C LEU A 254 0.08 -7.05 -22.79
N VAL A 255 -0.58 -6.08 -23.43
CA VAL A 255 -2.03 -5.88 -23.31
C VAL A 255 -2.84 -6.97 -24.03
N ALA A 256 -2.26 -7.64 -25.03
CA ALA A 256 -2.90 -8.75 -25.74
C ALA A 256 -2.84 -10.09 -24.98
N LEU A 257 -2.08 -10.18 -23.89
CA LEU A 257 -2.01 -11.38 -23.04
C LEU A 257 -3.36 -11.69 -22.39
N ASN A 258 -3.55 -12.94 -21.96
CA ASN A 258 -4.74 -13.31 -21.19
C ASN A 258 -4.66 -12.72 -19.76
N ARG A 259 -5.77 -12.79 -19.01
CA ARG A 259 -5.87 -12.17 -17.68
C ARG A 259 -4.80 -12.68 -16.70
N ASP A 260 -4.58 -13.98 -16.65
CA ASP A 260 -3.61 -14.59 -15.73
C ASP A 260 -2.16 -14.21 -16.10
N GLU A 261 -1.87 -14.19 -17.39
CA GLU A 261 -0.57 -13.75 -17.93
C GLU A 261 -0.31 -12.27 -17.65
N LYS A 262 -1.33 -11.41 -17.75
CA LYS A 262 -1.23 -9.98 -17.38
C LYS A 262 -0.89 -9.82 -15.91
N THR A 263 -1.54 -10.57 -15.03
CA THR A 263 -1.23 -10.57 -13.59
C THR A 263 0.23 -10.98 -13.36
N ILE A 264 0.73 -12.01 -14.06
CA ILE A 264 2.13 -12.42 -13.96
C ILE A 264 3.07 -11.29 -14.37
N VAL A 265 2.84 -10.70 -15.55
CA VAL A 265 3.65 -9.59 -16.07
C VAL A 265 3.62 -8.38 -15.15
N ALA A 266 2.45 -8.02 -14.60
CA ALA A 266 2.31 -6.87 -13.71
C ALA A 266 3.17 -7.01 -12.45
N GLY A 267 3.17 -8.19 -11.82
CA GLY A 267 4.07 -8.44 -10.69
C GLY A 267 5.55 -8.47 -11.07
N LEU A 268 5.90 -8.90 -12.29
CA LEU A 268 7.28 -8.83 -12.78
C LEU A 268 7.73 -7.39 -13.00
N LEU A 269 6.90 -6.55 -13.63
CA LEU A 269 7.16 -5.11 -13.83
C LEU A 269 7.34 -4.39 -12.49
N ALA A 270 6.43 -4.65 -11.53
CA ALA A 270 6.54 -4.12 -10.17
C ALA A 270 7.86 -4.55 -9.52
N LYS A 271 8.30 -5.79 -9.72
CA LYS A 271 9.52 -6.32 -9.09
C LYS A 271 10.81 -5.83 -9.76
N THR A 272 10.84 -5.67 -11.08
CA THR A 272 12.09 -5.43 -11.82
C THR A 272 12.31 -3.99 -12.24
N ILE A 273 11.24 -3.24 -12.54
CA ILE A 273 11.35 -1.89 -13.10
C ILE A 273 10.89 -0.86 -12.07
N GLU A 274 9.70 -1.03 -11.52
CA GLU A 274 9.04 0.03 -10.77
C GLU A 274 9.42 0.07 -9.28
N GLY A 275 9.88 -1.06 -8.75
CA GLY A 275 10.15 -1.23 -7.32
C GLY A 275 8.86 -1.19 -6.51
N GLY A 276 8.08 -2.26 -6.57
CA GLY A 276 6.80 -2.38 -5.86
C GLY A 276 6.99 -2.31 -4.35
N GLU A 277 6.40 -1.30 -3.72
CA GLU A 277 6.37 -1.17 -2.26
C GLU A 277 5.23 -2.02 -1.70
N VAL A 278 5.52 -2.73 -0.60
CA VAL A 278 4.53 -3.53 0.11
C VAL A 278 4.35 -2.98 1.51
N VAL A 279 3.13 -2.62 1.85
CA VAL A 279 2.77 -2.06 3.15
C VAL A 279 1.93 -3.07 3.91
N GLU A 280 2.36 -3.38 5.12
CA GLU A 280 1.61 -4.19 6.07
C GLU A 280 0.94 -3.28 7.10
N ILE A 281 -0.38 -3.40 7.23
CA ILE A 281 -1.17 -2.68 8.25
C ILE A 281 -1.80 -3.69 9.18
N ARG A 282 -1.42 -3.58 10.45
CA ARG A 282 -1.96 -4.39 11.55
C ARG A 282 -3.03 -3.66 12.34
N ALA A 283 -2.75 -2.40 12.68
CA ALA A 283 -3.63 -1.53 13.44
C ALA A 283 -3.25 -0.06 13.24
N VAL A 284 -4.21 0.82 13.46
CA VAL A 284 -4.00 2.26 13.64
C VAL A 284 -4.25 2.57 15.11
N SER A 285 -3.40 3.36 15.74
CA SER A 285 -3.63 3.85 17.10
C SER A 285 -3.65 5.37 17.12
N SER A 286 -4.45 5.93 18.00
CA SER A 286 -4.43 7.35 18.31
C SER A 286 -4.21 7.54 19.80
N THR A 287 -3.48 8.60 20.11
CA THR A 287 -3.29 9.08 21.48
C THR A 287 -3.89 10.46 21.57
N TYR A 288 -4.73 10.68 22.57
CA TYR A 288 -5.21 12.02 22.88
C TYR A 288 -4.81 12.40 24.29
N SER A 289 -4.61 13.70 24.49
CA SER A 289 -4.54 14.31 25.80
C SER A 289 -5.64 15.33 25.94
N MET A 290 -6.32 15.32 27.08
CA MET A 290 -7.33 16.31 27.42
C MET A 290 -6.93 16.98 28.73
N VAL A 291 -7.05 18.31 28.77
CA VAL A 291 -6.90 19.09 30.00
C VAL A 291 -8.26 19.62 30.37
N ASN A 292 -8.77 19.18 31.51
CA ASN A 292 -10.04 19.63 32.09
C ASN A 292 -9.77 20.62 33.23
N LEU A 293 -10.41 21.77 33.15
CA LEU A 293 -10.36 22.84 34.12
C LEU A 293 -11.76 23.03 34.70
N GLY A 294 -11.93 22.72 35.97
CA GLY A 294 -13.18 22.89 36.70
C GLY A 294 -13.06 23.99 37.75
N TYR A 295 -14.02 24.91 37.80
CA TYR A 295 -14.16 25.82 38.94
C TYR A 295 -15.61 25.90 39.41
N ARG A 296 -15.82 25.80 40.72
CA ARG A 296 -17.14 25.86 41.34
C ARG A 296 -17.45 27.30 41.75
N ASN A 297 -18.45 27.92 41.11
CA ASN A 297 -18.90 29.27 41.43
C ASN A 297 -20.40 29.28 41.75
N TRP A 298 -20.77 29.71 42.95
CA TRP A 298 -22.16 29.91 43.41
C TRP A 298 -23.14 28.77 43.05
N GLY A 299 -22.73 27.53 43.32
CA GLY A 299 -23.56 26.34 43.08
C GLY A 299 -23.52 25.78 41.66
N PHE A 300 -22.89 26.47 40.72
CA PHE A 300 -22.63 25.99 39.35
C PHE A 300 -21.20 25.48 39.21
N ILE A 301 -21.00 24.44 38.40
CA ILE A 301 -19.68 23.94 38.00
C ILE A 301 -19.45 24.41 36.56
N VAL A 302 -18.38 25.15 36.34
CA VAL A 302 -17.92 25.52 34.99
C VAL A 302 -16.75 24.61 34.65
N THR A 303 -16.87 23.86 33.56
CA THR A 303 -15.82 22.98 33.02
C THR A 303 -15.39 23.48 31.64
N GLU A 304 -14.10 23.70 31.47
CA GLU A 304 -13.47 23.91 30.17
C GLU A 304 -12.53 22.74 29.88
N SER A 305 -12.61 22.20 28.66
CA SER A 305 -11.80 21.07 28.23
C SER A 305 -11.01 21.45 26.98
N LEU A 306 -9.69 21.26 26.99
CA LEU A 306 -8.84 21.40 25.80
C LEU A 306 -8.33 20.01 25.40
N THR A 307 -8.62 19.58 24.17
CA THR A 307 -8.18 18.29 23.65
C THR A 307 -7.12 18.45 22.57
N MET A 308 -6.02 17.71 22.67
CA MET A 308 -5.03 17.54 21.63
C MET A 308 -5.00 16.07 21.18
N GLN A 309 -4.97 15.83 19.88
CA GLN A 309 -4.96 14.49 19.28
C GLN A 309 -3.75 14.31 18.37
N SER A 310 -3.10 13.15 18.45
CA SER A 310 -2.01 12.71 17.58
C SER A 310 -2.25 11.30 17.03
#